data_AF-A0A3M7B7U0-F1
#
_entry.id   AF-A0A3M7B7U0-F1
#
_cell.length_a   1.000
_cell.length_b   1.000
_cell.length_c   1.000
_cell.angle_alpha   90.00
_cell.angle_beta   90.00
_cell.angle_gamma   90.00
#
_symmetry.space_group_name_H-M   'P 1'
#
loop_
_entity.id
_entity.type
_entity.pdbx_description
1 polymer ?
#
loop_
_entity_poly.entity_id
_entity_poly.type
_entity_poly.pdbx_seq_one_letter_code
_entity_poly.pdbx_strand_id
1 'polypeptide(L)'
;MAVSITPTPTTWDTVTYGHVGGVPGTSTSVSLQYPNYSGTKAYVMFINENVTATCANWVNWGKPLVANPDISGLGVILSFVISAYLVMLWALFAYGFGLIPASLLRTADRRCFFANSRRVHSEWYFALQKATIIFADQQIITGIGILVAGYANLDSGISAYHWQIITYLAWMSSNVHLTTLTLLRDWLDSNRRPEQREVFQDVNIDSPFSFAILILGYVWKLGQLYNGSRTWSKKWLRCVPEWLLERAAIHELRSQHSWPFGSRLRYRIIMLVYVPMVAWFEFLESFAASLWLLLLGLIWGSMQIFLPRNSAPSHVIREESVWGFGQILPLLFLLQPAAATFEHFYGSHVDRKFREQQSELLLEMRHQDSMKSLQSSTTTIAAPDADCDALVAKETATKLSDCFRTMKLGRPGQRAAANETPPHQEFLYSSKFFKSILWSYHALILGCACLVFTVSGFSSSGLKGHVWQWAVWGGAGSFGWLCLIYVPIGSFFSKAFR
;
A
#
# COMPACT_ATOMS: atom_id res chain seq x y z
N MET A 1 12.66 -55.16 1.18
CA MET A 1 12.46 -56.53 1.70
C MET A 1 11.62 -57.26 0.66
N ALA A 2 12.13 -58.32 0.03
CA ALA A 2 11.39 -59.03 -1.01
C ALA A 2 10.40 -60.00 -0.36
N VAL A 3 9.10 -59.80 -0.57
CA VAL A 3 8.07 -60.77 -0.20
C VAL A 3 7.86 -61.68 -1.42
N SER A 4 8.35 -62.91 -1.36
CA SER A 4 8.04 -63.93 -2.36
C SER A 4 6.68 -64.54 -2.05
N ILE A 5 5.70 -64.33 -2.92
CA ILE A 5 4.41 -65.01 -2.86
C ILE A 5 4.41 -66.08 -3.94
N THR A 6 4.38 -67.36 -3.55
CA THR A 6 4.15 -68.49 -4.45
C THR A 6 2.68 -68.48 -4.91
N PRO A 7 2.38 -68.34 -6.20
CA PRO A 7 1.00 -68.27 -6.68
C PRO A 7 0.37 -69.67 -6.75
N THR A 8 -0.84 -69.81 -6.20
CA THR A 8 -1.75 -70.92 -6.52
C THR A 8 -2.67 -70.53 -7.69
N PRO A 9 -3.18 -71.49 -8.49
CA PRO A 9 -3.47 -71.27 -9.92
C PRO A 9 -4.75 -70.51 -10.29
N THR A 10 -5.40 -69.76 -9.38
CA THR A 10 -6.79 -69.31 -9.64
C THR A 10 -7.11 -67.84 -9.39
N THR A 11 -6.13 -66.96 -9.13
CA THR A 11 -6.40 -65.52 -8.97
C THR A 11 -5.41 -64.65 -9.74
N TRP A 12 -5.92 -63.83 -10.66
CA TRP A 12 -5.17 -62.78 -11.34
C TRP A 12 -5.04 -61.58 -10.40
N ASP A 13 -4.01 -61.55 -9.57
CA ASP A 13 -3.72 -60.40 -8.72
C ASP A 13 -3.01 -59.32 -9.54
N THR A 14 -3.69 -58.21 -9.79
CA THR A 14 -3.05 -57.01 -10.37
C THR A 14 -2.33 -56.28 -9.24
N VAL A 15 -1.03 -56.56 -9.07
CA VAL A 15 -0.20 -55.85 -8.09
C VAL A 15 0.18 -54.49 -8.66
N THR A 16 -0.55 -53.46 -8.27
CA THR A 16 -0.17 -52.07 -8.58
C THR A 16 0.92 -51.65 -7.60
N TYR A 17 2.17 -51.60 -8.07
CA TYR A 17 3.27 -51.02 -7.30
C TYR A 17 3.07 -49.50 -7.20
N GLY A 18 2.52 -49.04 -6.08
CA GLY A 18 2.53 -47.62 -5.71
C GLY A 18 3.64 -47.38 -4.68
N HIS A 19 4.55 -46.44 -4.96
CA HIS A 19 5.44 -45.93 -3.92
C HIS A 19 4.63 -45.11 -2.92
N VAL A 20 4.59 -45.57 -1.68
CA VAL A 20 3.96 -44.81 -0.59
C VAL A 20 4.97 -43.78 -0.14
N GLY A 21 4.87 -42.56 -0.68
CA GLY A 21 5.70 -41.44 -0.24
C GLY A 21 5.67 -41.31 1.29
N GLY A 22 6.80 -41.58 1.93
CA GLY A 22 6.94 -41.62 3.39
C GLY A 22 7.88 -40.54 3.90
N VAL A 23 7.58 -40.02 5.09
CA VAL A 23 8.45 -39.07 5.79
C VAL A 23 9.74 -39.80 6.21
N PRO A 24 10.94 -39.28 5.85
CA PRO A 24 12.20 -39.91 6.21
C PRO A 24 12.34 -40.09 7.73
N GLY A 25 12.65 -41.31 8.18
CA GLY A 25 12.78 -41.66 9.59
C GLY A 25 11.47 -42.09 10.29
N THR A 26 10.37 -42.28 9.56
CA THR A 26 9.10 -42.76 10.12
C THR A 26 8.57 -43.99 9.38
N SER A 27 7.88 -44.87 10.10
CA SER A 27 7.11 -45.97 9.50
C SER A 27 5.71 -45.47 9.15
N THR A 28 5.43 -45.26 7.86
CA THR A 28 4.08 -44.94 7.39
C THR A 28 3.27 -46.22 7.18
N SER A 29 2.18 -46.38 7.92
CA SER A 29 1.16 -47.42 7.68
C SER A 29 0.00 -46.81 6.90
N VAL A 30 -0.21 -47.22 5.65
CA VAL A 30 -1.37 -46.80 4.85
C VAL A 30 -2.45 -47.87 4.92
N SER A 31 -3.66 -47.47 5.32
CA SER A 31 -4.87 -48.31 5.25
C SER A 31 -5.68 -47.87 4.04
N LEU A 32 -5.82 -48.74 3.05
CA LEU A 32 -6.75 -48.54 1.93
C LEU A 32 -8.06 -49.28 2.26
N GLN A 33 -9.16 -48.53 2.38
CA GLN A 33 -10.50 -49.07 2.54
C GLN A 33 -11.27 -48.92 1.22
N TYR A 34 -11.69 -50.05 0.62
CA TYR A 34 -12.45 -50.06 -0.63
C TYR A 34 -13.88 -50.62 -0.43
N PRO A 35 -14.84 -50.22 -1.28
CA PRO A 35 -16.22 -50.64 -1.18
C PRO A 35 -16.40 -52.12 -1.55
N ASN A 36 -17.33 -52.74 -0.85
CA ASN A 36 -17.59 -54.17 -0.86
C ASN A 36 -18.34 -54.58 -2.14
N TYR A 37 -17.66 -55.25 -3.07
CA TYR A 37 -18.32 -55.96 -4.17
C TYR A 37 -17.96 -57.46 -4.13
N SER A 38 -18.95 -58.25 -3.74
CA SER A 38 -19.17 -59.67 -4.06
C SER A 38 -17.96 -60.62 -4.04
N GLY A 39 -17.51 -60.99 -2.83
CA GLY A 39 -17.11 -62.37 -2.57
C GLY A 39 -15.63 -62.77 -2.76
N THR A 40 -14.72 -61.85 -3.06
CA THR A 40 -13.28 -62.17 -3.07
C THR A 40 -12.65 -61.85 -1.70
N LYS A 41 -12.02 -62.83 -1.04
CA LYS A 41 -11.33 -62.61 0.25
C LYS A 41 -10.16 -61.65 0.02
N ALA A 42 -10.32 -60.40 0.46
CA ALA A 42 -9.28 -59.39 0.40
C ALA A 42 -8.29 -59.58 1.56
N TYR A 43 -6.99 -59.62 1.25
CA TYR A 43 -5.92 -59.58 2.26
C TYR A 43 -5.51 -58.11 2.49
N VAL A 44 -5.51 -57.68 3.75
CA VAL A 44 -4.95 -56.37 4.14
C VAL A 44 -3.43 -56.48 4.11
N MET A 45 -2.79 -55.86 3.12
CA MET A 45 -1.33 -55.79 3.04
C MET A 45 -0.85 -54.51 3.72
N PHE A 46 -0.19 -54.65 4.87
CA PHE A 46 0.51 -53.54 5.52
C PHE A 46 1.87 -53.34 4.83
N ILE A 47 1.99 -52.29 4.02
CA ILE A 47 3.30 -51.88 3.49
C ILE A 47 3.94 -50.94 4.53
N ASN A 48 4.83 -51.49 5.35
CA ASN A 48 5.70 -50.68 6.20
C ASN A 48 6.94 -50.29 5.39
N GLU A 49 6.89 -49.16 4.69
CA GLU A 49 8.11 -48.56 4.15
C GLU A 49 8.85 -47.85 5.30
N ASN A 50 9.95 -48.45 5.76
CA ASN A 50 10.91 -47.78 6.63
C ASN A 50 11.77 -46.86 5.75
N VAL A 51 11.34 -45.62 5.55
CA VAL A 51 12.12 -44.64 4.78
C VAL A 51 13.33 -44.26 5.63
N THR A 52 14.52 -44.73 5.26
CA THR A 52 15.75 -44.37 5.98
C THR A 52 16.00 -42.86 5.89
N ALA A 53 16.44 -42.25 6.99
CA ALA A 53 16.74 -40.82 7.09
C ALA A 53 18.04 -40.44 6.34
N THR A 54 18.08 -40.72 5.04
CA THR A 54 19.19 -40.35 4.15
C THR A 54 18.98 -38.95 3.58
N CYS A 55 20.08 -38.27 3.23
CA CYS A 55 20.02 -36.93 2.61
C CYS A 55 19.14 -36.91 1.35
N ALA A 56 19.22 -37.94 0.50
CA ALA A 56 18.38 -38.07 -0.69
C ALA A 56 16.88 -38.12 -0.36
N ASN A 57 16.50 -38.82 0.71
CA ASN A 57 15.11 -38.90 1.13
C ASN A 57 14.63 -37.58 1.76
N TRP A 58 15.48 -36.85 2.50
CA TRP A 58 15.17 -35.51 2.99
C TRP A 58 15.03 -34.49 1.86
N VAL A 59 15.80 -34.61 0.78
CA VAL A 59 15.67 -33.75 -0.42
C VAL A 59 14.36 -34.04 -1.16
N ASN A 60 13.98 -35.31 -1.27
CA ASN A 60 12.77 -35.71 -2.00
C ASN A 60 11.48 -35.46 -1.21
N TRP A 61 11.49 -35.60 0.11
CA TRP A 61 10.28 -35.63 0.94
C TRP A 61 10.23 -34.56 2.04
N GLY A 62 11.35 -33.89 2.32
CA GLY A 62 11.43 -32.82 3.32
C GLY A 62 11.33 -33.29 4.78
N LYS A 63 11.65 -32.38 5.71
CA LYS A 63 11.44 -32.58 7.16
C LYS A 63 9.95 -32.50 7.48
N PRO A 64 9.37 -33.39 8.32
CA PRO A 64 7.98 -33.24 8.74
C PRO A 64 7.81 -31.89 9.43
N LEU A 65 6.72 -31.19 9.10
CA LEU A 65 6.42 -29.88 9.66
C LEU A 65 6.06 -30.04 11.14
N VAL A 66 6.89 -29.51 12.02
CA VAL A 66 6.63 -29.44 13.47
C VAL A 66 6.01 -28.09 13.78
N ALA A 67 4.92 -28.07 14.55
CA ALA A 67 4.23 -26.84 14.92
C ALA A 67 5.10 -25.91 15.77
N ASN A 68 5.01 -24.59 15.53
CA ASN A 68 5.64 -23.58 16.37
C ASN A 68 4.63 -22.47 16.76
N PRO A 69 3.86 -22.67 17.83
CA PRO A 69 2.80 -21.75 18.23
C PRO A 69 3.28 -20.35 18.64
N ASP A 70 4.58 -20.13 18.88
CA ASP A 70 5.14 -18.81 19.20
C ASP A 70 5.39 -17.97 17.95
N ILE A 71 5.49 -18.61 16.77
CA ILE A 71 5.79 -17.94 15.49
C ILE A 71 4.54 -17.92 14.60
N SER A 72 3.95 -19.09 14.35
CA SER A 72 2.77 -19.29 13.49
C SER A 72 1.47 -19.38 14.30
N GLY A 73 1.54 -19.07 15.59
CA GLY A 73 0.39 -19.04 16.49
C GLY A 73 -0.71 -18.11 16.01
N LEU A 74 -1.96 -18.55 16.17
CA LEU A 74 -3.10 -17.77 15.71
C LEU A 74 -3.17 -16.39 16.38
N GLY A 75 -2.92 -16.29 17.68
CA GLY A 75 -2.94 -14.99 18.37
C GLY A 75 -1.82 -14.05 17.94
N VAL A 76 -0.61 -14.58 17.65
CA VAL A 76 0.51 -13.79 17.11
C VAL A 76 0.12 -13.23 15.74
N ILE A 77 -0.36 -14.08 14.83
CA ILE A 77 -0.80 -13.66 13.50
C ILE A 77 -1.90 -12.60 13.58
N LEU A 78 -2.93 -12.84 14.40
CA LEU A 78 -4.05 -11.91 14.56
C LEU A 78 -3.59 -10.56 15.10
N SER A 79 -2.61 -10.51 16.01
CA SER A 79 -2.13 -9.23 16.55
C SER A 79 -1.53 -8.30 15.48
N PHE A 80 -0.72 -8.85 14.55
CA PHE A 80 -0.14 -8.10 13.44
C PHE A 80 -1.20 -7.72 12.40
N VAL A 81 -2.05 -8.66 12.02
CA VAL A 81 -3.09 -8.46 11.00
C VAL A 81 -4.12 -7.43 11.49
N ILE A 82 -4.65 -7.57 12.71
CA ILE A 82 -5.63 -6.64 13.28
C ILE A 82 -5.03 -5.24 13.41
N SER A 83 -3.80 -5.11 13.91
CA SER A 83 -3.10 -3.81 13.98
C SER A 83 -3.03 -3.13 12.61
N ALA A 84 -2.62 -3.88 11.59
CA ALA A 84 -2.46 -3.38 10.24
C ALA A 84 -3.78 -2.92 9.61
N TYR A 85 -4.85 -3.71 9.76
CA TYR A 85 -6.17 -3.34 9.27
C TYR A 85 -6.80 -2.18 10.05
N LEU A 86 -6.61 -2.10 11.38
CA LEU A 86 -7.12 -0.96 12.17
C LEU A 86 -6.48 0.35 11.73
N VAL A 87 -5.16 0.40 11.61
CA VAL A 87 -4.45 1.60 11.14
C VAL A 87 -4.86 1.96 9.70
N MET A 88 -5.06 0.97 8.83
CA MET A 88 -5.57 1.19 7.47
C MET A 88 -7.00 1.76 7.46
N LEU A 89 -7.91 1.19 8.27
CA LEU A 89 -9.28 1.68 8.39
C LEU A 89 -9.31 3.11 8.92
N TRP A 90 -8.42 3.46 9.84
CA TRP A 90 -8.27 4.82 10.33
C TRP A 90 -7.73 5.77 9.28
N ALA A 91 -6.79 5.33 8.44
CA ALA A 91 -6.30 6.13 7.32
C ALA A 91 -7.43 6.42 6.31
N LEU A 92 -8.24 5.41 5.98
CA LEU A 92 -9.40 5.53 5.10
C LEU A 92 -10.47 6.43 5.70
N PHE A 93 -10.76 6.28 7.00
CA PHE A 93 -11.67 7.16 7.74
C PHE A 93 -11.18 8.60 7.74
N ALA A 94 -9.90 8.85 8.05
CA ALA A 94 -9.32 10.18 8.04
C ALA A 94 -9.42 10.84 6.65
N TYR A 95 -9.16 10.08 5.59
CA TYR A 95 -9.28 10.55 4.21
C TYR A 95 -10.74 10.87 3.83
N GLY A 96 -11.68 9.96 4.10
CA GLY A 96 -13.09 10.11 3.73
C GLY A 96 -13.80 11.26 4.47
N PHE A 97 -13.48 11.48 5.75
CA PHE A 97 -14.08 12.56 6.55
C PHE A 97 -13.33 13.89 6.48
N GLY A 98 -12.23 13.95 5.72
CA GLY A 98 -11.44 15.17 5.53
C GLY A 98 -10.74 15.67 6.79
N LEU A 99 -10.23 14.73 7.59
CA LEU A 99 -9.37 14.97 8.76
C LEU A 99 -7.90 15.19 8.35
N ILE A 100 -7.55 14.93 7.09
CA ILE A 100 -6.17 15.00 6.59
C ILE A 100 -5.79 16.42 6.22
N PRO A 101 -4.59 16.92 6.59
CA PRO A 101 -4.15 18.28 6.29
C PRO A 101 -4.02 18.54 4.78
N ALA A 102 -4.28 19.79 4.44
CA ALA A 102 -4.29 20.30 3.08
C ALA A 102 -2.96 20.07 2.31
N SER A 103 -1.85 19.99 3.02
CA SER A 103 -0.47 19.81 2.52
C SER A 103 -0.15 18.38 2.07
N LEU A 104 -0.84 17.38 2.63
CA LEU A 104 -0.72 15.98 2.20
C LEU A 104 -1.58 15.68 0.96
N LEU A 105 -2.74 16.34 0.84
CA LEU A 105 -3.63 16.18 -0.32
C LEU A 105 -3.06 16.86 -1.57
N ARG A 106 -2.82 16.08 -2.62
CA ARG A 106 -2.32 16.59 -3.91
C ARG A 106 -3.45 17.11 -4.79
N THR A 107 -3.06 17.75 -5.89
CA THR A 107 -3.99 18.36 -6.86
C THR A 107 -4.95 17.33 -7.44
N ALA A 108 -4.47 16.12 -7.79
CA ALA A 108 -5.30 15.00 -8.21
C ALA A 108 -6.36 14.61 -7.16
N ASP A 109 -5.99 14.53 -5.87
CA ASP A 109 -6.90 14.15 -4.78
C ASP A 109 -8.08 15.11 -4.64
N ARG A 110 -7.83 16.42 -4.75
CA ARG A 110 -8.87 17.46 -4.64
C ARG A 110 -9.75 17.55 -5.88
N ARG A 111 -9.15 17.44 -7.08
CA ARG A 111 -9.84 17.72 -8.36
C ARG A 111 -10.47 16.49 -9.02
N CYS A 112 -9.95 15.30 -8.74
CA CYS A 112 -10.43 14.04 -9.30
C CYS A 112 -11.15 13.17 -8.26
N PHE A 113 -10.67 13.16 -7.01
CA PHE A 113 -11.25 12.34 -5.93
C PHE A 113 -12.07 13.14 -4.91
N PHE A 114 -12.24 14.44 -5.12
CA PHE A 114 -13.04 15.34 -4.28
C PHE A 114 -12.68 15.28 -2.78
N ALA A 115 -11.41 14.96 -2.47
CA ALA A 115 -10.93 14.92 -1.10
C ALA A 115 -11.00 16.31 -0.47
N ASN A 116 -11.38 16.34 0.81
CA ASN A 116 -11.61 17.57 1.56
C ASN A 116 -10.70 17.64 2.79
N SER A 117 -10.50 18.84 3.34
CA SER A 117 -9.60 19.07 4.50
C SER A 117 -10.27 19.96 5.56
N ARG A 118 -11.61 19.94 5.61
CA ARG A 118 -12.39 20.87 6.46
C ARG A 118 -12.33 20.53 7.95
N ARG A 119 -11.95 19.31 8.34
CA ARG A 119 -12.05 18.82 9.73
C ARG A 119 -10.68 18.52 10.37
N VAL A 120 -9.59 19.09 9.85
CA VAL A 120 -8.22 18.86 10.36
C VAL A 120 -8.07 19.20 11.84
N HIS A 121 -8.78 20.21 12.34
CA HIS A 121 -8.75 20.61 13.75
C HIS A 121 -9.70 19.81 14.65
N SER A 122 -10.26 18.70 14.18
CA SER A 122 -11.15 17.87 14.98
C SER A 122 -10.38 17.06 16.01
N GLU A 123 -10.97 16.86 17.20
CA GLU A 123 -10.49 15.91 18.22
C GLU A 123 -10.21 14.52 17.65
N TRP A 124 -10.99 14.09 16.64
CA TRP A 124 -10.77 12.82 15.93
C TRP A 124 -9.41 12.75 15.25
N TYR A 125 -8.91 13.85 14.68
CA TYR A 125 -7.58 13.88 14.07
C TYR A 125 -6.50 13.58 15.11
N PHE A 126 -6.55 14.27 16.26
CA PHE A 126 -5.58 14.08 17.34
C PHE A 126 -5.68 12.71 18.01
N ALA A 127 -6.89 12.18 18.21
CA ALA A 127 -7.12 10.84 18.73
C ALA A 127 -6.46 9.78 17.83
N LEU A 128 -6.81 9.81 16.54
CA LEU A 128 -6.34 8.85 15.55
C LEU A 128 -4.84 8.98 15.31
N GLN A 129 -4.31 10.20 15.34
CA GLN A 129 -2.88 10.46 15.25
C GLN A 129 -2.12 9.76 16.38
N LYS A 130 -2.53 9.98 17.64
CA LYS A 130 -1.89 9.34 18.82
C LYS A 130 -1.96 7.82 18.74
N ALA A 131 -3.14 7.29 18.41
CA ALA A 131 -3.33 5.85 18.30
C ALA A 131 -2.45 5.22 17.21
N THR A 132 -2.35 5.88 16.06
CA THR A 132 -1.56 5.43 14.91
C THR A 132 -0.06 5.39 15.24
N ILE A 133 0.46 6.38 15.99
CA ILE A 133 1.84 6.36 16.49
C ILE A 133 2.08 5.15 17.40
N ILE A 134 1.21 4.91 18.37
CA ILE A 134 1.37 3.79 19.31
C ILE A 134 1.34 2.45 18.57
N PHE A 135 0.45 2.28 17.58
CA PHE A 135 0.46 1.08 16.74
C PHE A 135 1.76 0.92 15.96
N ALA A 136 2.31 2.00 15.41
CA ALA A 136 3.60 1.96 14.73
C ALA A 136 4.72 1.53 15.69
N ASP A 137 4.82 2.15 16.86
CA ASP A 137 5.86 1.84 17.86
C ASP A 137 5.78 0.40 18.36
N GLN A 138 4.58 -0.13 18.58
CA GLN A 138 4.42 -1.54 18.90
C GLN A 138 4.88 -2.44 17.75
N GLN A 139 4.44 -2.14 16.53
CA GLN A 139 4.69 -2.96 15.36
C GLN A 139 6.17 -2.94 14.93
N ILE A 140 6.92 -1.86 15.15
CA ILE A 140 8.37 -1.88 14.86
C ILE A 140 9.10 -2.84 15.79
N ILE A 141 8.79 -2.80 17.09
CA ILE A 141 9.46 -3.63 18.09
C ILE A 141 9.10 -5.10 17.87
N THR A 142 7.82 -5.41 17.73
CA THR A 142 7.37 -6.79 17.50
C THR A 142 7.79 -7.30 16.12
N GLY A 143 7.78 -6.46 15.09
CA GLY A 143 8.22 -6.79 13.73
C GLY A 143 9.72 -7.09 13.62
N ILE A 144 10.57 -6.30 14.31
CA ILE A 144 12.00 -6.61 14.39
C ILE A 144 12.22 -7.85 15.27
N GLY A 145 11.50 -7.97 16.39
CA GLY A 145 11.60 -9.11 17.29
C GLY A 145 11.30 -10.45 16.61
N ILE A 146 10.24 -10.52 15.80
CA ILE A 146 9.89 -11.74 15.07
C ILE A 146 10.92 -12.09 13.98
N LEU A 147 11.52 -11.08 13.33
CA LEU A 147 12.62 -11.28 12.39
C LEU A 147 13.88 -11.82 13.10
N VAL A 148 14.28 -11.19 14.20
CA VAL A 148 15.44 -11.62 15.00
C VAL A 148 15.25 -13.06 15.50
N ALA A 149 14.05 -13.38 16.02
CA ALA A 149 13.72 -14.75 16.42
C ALA A 149 13.77 -15.73 15.24
N GLY A 150 13.30 -15.32 14.05
CA GLY A 150 13.40 -16.10 12.83
C GLY A 150 14.84 -16.40 12.44
N TYR A 151 15.69 -15.38 12.40
CA TYR A 151 17.11 -15.52 12.06
C TYR A 151 17.88 -16.35 13.09
N ALA A 152 17.62 -16.16 14.38
CA ALA A 152 18.26 -16.93 15.45
C ALA A 152 17.90 -18.43 15.40
N ASN A 153 16.73 -18.77 14.83
CA ASN A 153 16.29 -20.16 14.69
C ASN A 153 16.63 -20.81 13.34
N LEU A 154 17.40 -20.13 12.47
CA LEU A 154 17.84 -20.71 11.19
C LEU A 154 18.67 -21.98 11.40
N ASP A 155 19.65 -21.93 12.32
CA ASP A 155 20.51 -23.06 12.65
C ASP A 155 19.74 -24.20 13.35
N SER A 156 18.63 -23.87 14.02
CA SER A 156 17.75 -24.83 14.68
C SER A 156 16.78 -25.54 13.72
N GLY A 157 16.83 -25.20 12.42
CA GLY A 157 16.07 -25.87 11.37
C GLY A 157 14.61 -25.41 11.27
N ILE A 158 14.38 -24.09 11.30
CA ILE A 158 13.06 -23.50 11.02
C ILE A 158 12.58 -23.91 9.62
N SER A 159 11.31 -24.31 9.52
CA SER A 159 10.75 -24.73 8.22
C SER A 159 10.46 -23.52 7.32
N ALA A 160 10.47 -23.73 6.00
CA ALA A 160 10.11 -22.70 5.02
C ALA A 160 8.71 -22.13 5.25
N TYR A 161 7.78 -22.93 5.81
CA TYR A 161 6.44 -22.49 6.21
C TYR A 161 6.49 -21.40 7.31
N HIS A 162 7.21 -21.64 8.40
CA HIS A 162 7.33 -20.66 9.49
C HIS A 162 8.12 -19.42 9.04
N TRP A 163 9.17 -19.62 8.25
CA TRP A 163 9.94 -18.52 7.65
C TRP A 163 9.09 -17.61 6.76
N GLN A 164 8.21 -18.21 5.95
CA GLN A 164 7.26 -17.47 5.14
C GLN A 164 6.32 -16.64 6.03
N ILE A 165 5.76 -17.22 7.09
CA ILE A 165 4.89 -16.49 8.04
C ILE A 165 5.64 -15.32 8.67
N ILE A 166 6.86 -15.52 9.20
CA ILE A 166 7.69 -14.45 9.79
C ILE A 166 7.86 -13.29 8.80
N THR A 167 8.21 -13.61 7.56
CA THR A 167 8.44 -12.60 6.52
C THR A 167 7.18 -11.77 6.25
N TYR A 168 6.01 -12.41 6.20
CA TYR A 168 4.75 -11.69 5.99
C TYR A 168 4.22 -10.99 7.24
N LEU A 169 4.56 -11.43 8.46
CA LEU A 169 4.30 -10.66 9.69
C LEU A 169 5.13 -9.38 9.72
N ALA A 170 6.41 -9.45 9.35
CA ALA A 170 7.26 -8.27 9.17
C ALA A 170 6.74 -7.34 8.06
N TRP A 171 6.17 -7.91 6.99
CA TRP A 171 5.47 -7.14 5.96
C TRP A 171 4.24 -6.41 6.52
N MET A 172 3.44 -7.03 7.39
CA MET A 172 2.30 -6.37 8.04
C MET A 172 2.74 -5.20 8.92
N SER A 173 3.77 -5.41 9.75
CA SER A 173 4.40 -4.35 10.55
C SER A 173 4.87 -3.21 9.65
N SER A 174 5.51 -3.52 8.53
CA SER A 174 5.96 -2.51 7.58
C SER A 174 4.82 -1.72 6.95
N ASN A 175 3.67 -2.34 6.69
CA ASN A 175 2.51 -1.64 6.17
C ASN A 175 1.92 -0.67 7.20
N VAL A 176 1.94 -1.01 8.50
CA VAL A 176 1.55 -0.09 9.58
C VAL A 176 2.43 1.15 9.57
N HIS A 177 3.75 0.98 9.46
CA HIS A 177 4.71 2.08 9.36
C HIS A 177 4.51 2.95 8.13
N LEU A 178 4.37 2.34 6.96
CA LEU A 178 4.13 3.07 5.71
C LEU A 178 2.81 3.83 5.75
N THR A 179 1.77 3.29 6.38
CA THR A 179 0.48 3.96 6.55
C THR A 179 0.59 5.13 7.54
N THR A 180 1.31 4.91 8.65
CA THR A 180 1.59 5.95 9.65
C THR A 180 2.35 7.12 9.06
N LEU A 181 3.43 6.87 8.32
CA LEU A 181 4.22 7.91 7.64
C LEU A 181 3.38 8.67 6.60
N THR A 182 2.44 7.99 5.96
CA THR A 182 1.52 8.62 5.00
C THR A 182 0.62 9.63 5.70
N LEU A 183 0.12 9.32 6.90
CA LEU A 183 -0.78 10.18 7.67
C LEU A 183 -0.06 11.30 8.45
N LEU A 184 1.13 11.01 9.01
CA LEU A 184 1.78 11.88 9.99
C LEU A 184 2.94 12.70 9.45
N ARG A 185 3.21 12.65 8.14
CA ARG A 185 4.33 13.36 7.53
C ARG A 185 4.42 14.84 7.92
N ASP A 186 3.32 15.58 7.85
CA ASP A 186 3.36 17.03 8.15
C ASP A 186 3.59 17.32 9.64
N TRP A 187 3.06 16.47 10.51
CA TRP A 187 3.31 16.58 11.95
C TRP A 187 4.76 16.28 12.28
N LEU A 188 5.35 15.24 11.68
CA LEU A 188 6.77 14.92 11.84
C LEU A 188 7.65 16.07 11.34
N ASP A 189 7.32 16.68 10.20
CA ASP A 189 8.06 17.83 9.67
C ASP A 189 7.94 19.08 10.57
N SER A 190 6.78 19.29 11.19
CA SER A 190 6.54 20.43 12.09
C SER A 190 7.22 20.29 13.46
N ASN A 191 7.36 19.06 13.97
CA ASN A 191 7.95 18.78 15.28
C ASN A 191 9.45 18.44 15.23
N ARG A 192 10.07 18.36 14.05
CA ARG A 192 11.48 18.02 13.89
C ARG A 192 12.37 19.23 14.24
N ARG A 193 13.14 19.13 15.32
CA ARG A 193 14.18 20.12 15.66
C ARG A 193 15.25 20.14 14.55
N PRO A 194 15.76 21.32 14.14
CA PRO A 194 16.70 21.46 13.03
C PRO A 194 18.09 20.84 13.28
N GLU A 195 18.37 20.34 14.49
CA GLU A 195 19.70 19.96 14.96
C GLU A 195 20.11 18.50 14.66
N GLN A 196 19.20 17.66 14.17
CA GLN A 196 19.53 16.28 13.78
C GLN A 196 19.69 16.14 12.26
N ARG A 197 20.83 16.63 11.78
CA ARG A 197 21.40 16.30 10.46
C ARG A 197 22.70 15.56 10.70
N GLU A 198 22.66 14.23 10.71
CA GLU A 198 23.63 13.33 10.08
C GLU A 198 23.40 11.88 10.51
N VAL A 199 23.95 10.98 9.69
CA VAL A 199 24.00 9.53 9.83
C VAL A 199 22.74 8.81 9.35
N PHE A 200 22.79 8.32 8.11
CA PHE A 200 22.60 6.90 7.78
C PHE A 200 22.96 6.71 6.29
N GLN A 201 24.16 6.20 6.06
CA GLN A 201 24.56 5.57 4.81
C GLN A 201 25.09 4.17 5.14
N ASP A 202 24.87 3.27 4.20
CA ASP A 202 25.38 1.90 4.08
C ASP A 202 24.68 0.81 4.91
N VAL A 203 23.73 0.11 4.26
CA VAL A 203 23.57 -1.34 4.42
C VAL A 203 23.23 -1.94 3.05
N ASN A 204 24.14 -2.78 2.54
CA ASN A 204 23.90 -3.79 1.52
C ASN A 204 23.29 -5.04 2.18
N ILE A 205 22.37 -5.77 1.52
CA ILE A 205 22.17 -7.25 1.54
C ILE A 205 20.88 -7.66 0.81
N ASP A 206 21.00 -8.78 0.08
CA ASP A 206 20.16 -9.31 -1.00
C ASP A 206 18.87 -10.07 -0.61
N SER A 207 17.79 -9.83 -1.37
CA SER A 207 16.81 -10.83 -1.87
C SER A 207 15.79 -10.11 -2.79
N PRO A 208 15.78 -10.34 -4.11
CA PRO A 208 15.55 -9.24 -5.06
C PRO A 208 14.10 -8.81 -5.34
N PHE A 209 13.03 -9.40 -4.78
CA PHE A 209 11.68 -9.04 -5.26
C PHE A 209 10.67 -8.61 -4.18
N SER A 210 10.64 -9.21 -2.98
CA SER A 210 9.79 -8.72 -1.88
C SER A 210 10.40 -7.48 -1.20
N PHE A 211 11.73 -7.47 -1.07
CA PHE A 211 12.45 -6.29 -0.58
C PHE A 211 12.53 -5.21 -1.65
N ALA A 212 12.60 -5.49 -2.95
CA ALA A 212 12.64 -4.42 -3.93
C ALA A 212 11.35 -3.58 -3.94
N ILE A 213 10.17 -4.17 -3.75
CA ILE A 213 8.90 -3.42 -3.68
C ILE A 213 8.75 -2.71 -2.32
N LEU A 214 9.17 -3.35 -1.22
CA LEU A 214 9.16 -2.72 0.10
C LEU A 214 10.22 -1.62 0.21
N ILE A 215 11.46 -1.85 -0.20
CA ILE A 215 12.57 -0.89 -0.25
C ILE A 215 12.29 0.19 -1.28
N LEU A 216 11.79 -0.09 -2.51
CA LEU A 216 11.33 1.01 -3.37
C LEU A 216 10.19 1.77 -2.72
N GLY A 217 9.22 1.09 -2.07
CA GLY A 217 8.10 1.73 -1.39
C GLY A 217 8.55 2.60 -0.22
N TYR A 218 9.49 2.10 0.58
CA TYR A 218 10.10 2.80 1.71
C TYR A 218 11.02 3.90 1.23
N VAL A 219 11.92 3.67 0.28
CA VAL A 219 12.81 4.68 -0.33
C VAL A 219 11.99 5.74 -1.07
N TRP A 220 10.90 5.38 -1.73
CA TRP A 220 9.96 6.31 -2.35
C TRP A 220 9.25 7.16 -1.28
N LYS A 221 8.74 6.55 -0.20
CA LYS A 221 8.07 7.30 0.87
C LYS A 221 9.02 8.08 1.78
N LEU A 222 10.19 7.56 2.11
CA LEU A 222 11.28 8.21 2.85
C LEU A 222 11.90 9.35 2.02
N GLY A 223 12.10 9.12 0.71
CA GLY A 223 12.52 10.14 -0.23
C GLY A 223 11.47 11.23 -0.40
N GLN A 224 10.18 10.88 -0.31
CA GLN A 224 9.12 11.86 -0.22
C GLN A 224 9.11 12.59 1.11
N LEU A 225 9.42 11.94 2.25
CA LEU A 225 9.39 12.53 3.60
C LEU A 225 10.31 13.75 3.72
N TYR A 226 11.55 13.68 3.23
CA TYR A 226 12.51 14.79 3.35
C TYR A 226 12.33 15.86 2.27
N ASN A 227 12.13 17.13 2.64
CA ASN A 227 11.94 18.24 1.69
C ASN A 227 13.09 18.43 0.68
N GLY A 228 14.34 18.15 1.06
CA GLY A 228 15.48 18.20 0.15
C GLY A 228 15.52 17.03 -0.85
N SER A 229 15.16 15.83 -0.39
CA SER A 229 15.07 14.63 -1.25
C SER A 229 13.87 14.73 -2.18
N ARG A 230 12.75 15.23 -1.67
CA ARG A 230 11.53 15.51 -2.44
C ARG A 230 11.74 16.57 -3.51
N THR A 231 12.44 17.66 -3.21
CA THR A 231 12.74 18.69 -4.22
C THR A 231 13.72 18.16 -5.26
N TRP A 232 14.71 17.36 -4.87
CA TRP A 232 15.62 16.68 -5.80
C TRP A 232 14.90 15.65 -6.68
N SER A 233 14.08 14.79 -6.09
CA SER A 233 13.32 13.75 -6.80
C SER A 233 12.27 14.38 -7.72
N LYS A 234 11.50 15.36 -7.24
CA LYS A 234 10.58 16.16 -8.06
C LYS A 234 11.33 16.84 -9.21
N LYS A 235 12.52 17.40 -8.96
CA LYS A 235 13.33 18.03 -10.01
C LYS A 235 13.70 17.04 -11.11
N TRP A 236 14.29 15.90 -10.76
CA TRP A 236 14.86 14.98 -11.75
C TRP A 236 13.86 14.00 -12.35
N LEU A 237 12.95 13.46 -11.55
CA LEU A 237 11.99 12.45 -12.01
C LEU A 237 10.79 13.09 -12.73
N ARG A 238 10.40 14.30 -12.33
CA ARG A 238 9.20 14.96 -12.85
C ARG A 238 9.53 16.22 -13.67
N CYS A 239 10.16 17.22 -13.06
CA CYS A 239 10.32 18.53 -13.70
C CYS A 239 11.31 18.53 -14.87
N VAL A 240 12.35 17.70 -14.88
CA VAL A 240 13.31 17.61 -16.01
C VAL A 240 12.65 16.96 -17.23
N PRO A 241 12.03 15.77 -17.12
CA PRO A 241 11.24 15.19 -18.22
C PRO A 241 10.10 16.10 -18.70
N GLU A 242 9.33 16.71 -17.80
CA GLU A 242 8.28 17.68 -18.16
C GLU A 242 8.90 18.86 -18.93
N TRP A 243 9.99 19.45 -18.44
CA TRP A 243 10.65 20.56 -19.11
C TRP A 243 11.18 20.20 -20.50
N LEU A 244 11.74 19.01 -20.69
CA LEU A 244 12.22 18.55 -22.01
C LEU A 244 11.06 18.44 -23.01
N LEU A 245 9.96 17.81 -22.61
CA LEU A 245 8.78 17.64 -23.45
C LEU A 245 8.06 18.96 -23.74
N GLU A 246 7.93 19.84 -22.74
CA GLU A 246 7.37 21.18 -22.92
C GLU A 246 8.24 22.04 -23.82
N ARG A 247 9.58 21.98 -23.65
CA ARG A 247 10.53 22.71 -24.51
C ARG A 247 10.40 22.23 -25.96
N ALA A 248 10.30 20.92 -26.18
CA ALA A 248 10.09 20.35 -27.49
C ALA A 248 8.74 20.78 -28.10
N ALA A 249 7.66 20.72 -27.31
CA ALA A 249 6.32 21.14 -27.75
C ALA A 249 6.26 22.63 -28.14
N ILE A 250 6.89 23.50 -27.34
CA ILE A 250 6.93 24.94 -27.59
C ILE A 250 7.82 25.28 -28.78
N HIS A 251 8.96 24.59 -28.92
CA HIS A 251 9.83 24.75 -30.09
C HIS A 251 9.08 24.41 -31.38
N GLU A 252 8.34 23.31 -31.41
CA GLU A 252 7.57 22.89 -32.58
C GLU A 252 6.39 23.85 -32.88
N LEU A 253 5.73 24.39 -31.85
CA LEU A 253 4.62 25.34 -32.00
C LEU A 253 5.05 26.75 -32.44
N ARG A 254 6.28 27.16 -32.10
CA ARG A 254 6.85 28.49 -32.43
C ARG A 254 7.76 28.47 -33.65
N SER A 255 8.14 27.30 -34.14
CA SER A 255 8.92 27.14 -35.37
C SER A 255 8.14 27.69 -36.56
N GLN A 256 8.65 28.76 -37.17
CA GLN A 256 8.09 29.37 -38.39
C GLN A 256 8.36 28.54 -39.66
N HIS A 257 9.25 27.53 -39.62
CA HIS A 257 9.85 26.94 -40.82
C HIS A 257 9.48 25.46 -41.07
N SER A 258 8.54 24.89 -40.32
CA SER A 258 8.16 23.48 -40.49
C SER A 258 6.99 23.30 -41.48
N TRP A 259 7.10 22.30 -42.37
CA TRP A 259 5.98 21.83 -43.21
C TRP A 259 4.71 21.61 -42.36
N PRO A 260 3.55 22.19 -42.76
CA PRO A 260 2.38 22.34 -41.88
C PRO A 260 1.76 21.00 -41.43
N PHE A 261 1.96 19.93 -42.20
CA PHE A 261 1.49 18.60 -41.83
C PHE A 261 2.46 17.88 -40.88
N GLY A 262 3.77 18.03 -41.11
CA GLY A 262 4.81 17.37 -40.32
C GLY A 262 4.89 17.87 -38.88
N SER A 263 4.79 19.19 -38.67
CA SER A 263 4.86 19.78 -37.33
C SER A 263 3.64 19.49 -36.47
N ARG A 264 2.45 19.45 -37.08
CA ARG A 264 1.22 19.01 -36.39
C ARG A 264 1.32 17.57 -35.92
N LEU A 265 1.90 16.68 -36.73
CA LEU A 265 2.10 15.28 -36.36
C LEU A 265 3.13 15.14 -35.24
N ARG A 266 4.25 15.85 -35.31
CA ARG A 266 5.29 15.88 -34.26
C ARG A 266 4.76 16.40 -32.93
N TYR A 267 4.03 17.52 -32.94
CA TYR A 267 3.38 18.06 -31.74
C TYR A 267 2.40 17.05 -31.15
N ARG A 268 1.58 16.38 -31.97
CA ARG A 268 0.66 15.32 -31.50
C ARG A 268 1.40 14.16 -30.84
N ILE A 269 2.50 13.68 -31.42
CA ILE A 269 3.33 12.62 -30.84
C ILE A 269 3.90 13.04 -29.49
N ILE A 270 4.45 14.26 -29.38
CA ILE A 270 4.97 14.80 -28.12
C ILE A 270 3.87 14.83 -27.05
N MET A 271 2.66 15.29 -27.40
CA MET A 271 1.53 15.36 -26.47
C MET A 271 0.97 13.99 -26.08
N LEU A 272 1.05 13.00 -26.97
CA LEU A 272 0.65 11.61 -26.73
C LEU A 272 1.55 10.95 -25.69
N VAL A 273 2.83 11.34 -25.61
CA VAL A 273 3.75 10.89 -24.55
C VAL A 273 3.59 11.74 -23.29
N TYR A 274 3.50 13.06 -23.43
CA TYR A 274 3.45 14.00 -22.30
C TYR A 274 2.22 13.80 -21.41
N VAL A 275 1.01 13.70 -21.97
CA VAL A 275 -0.22 13.65 -21.15
C VAL A 275 -0.32 12.39 -20.29
N PRO A 276 -0.07 11.18 -20.81
CA PRO A 276 -0.04 9.96 -19.97
C PRO A 276 1.10 9.99 -18.96
N MET A 277 2.26 10.52 -19.31
CA MET A 277 3.37 10.66 -18.37
C MET A 277 2.99 11.56 -17.19
N VAL A 278 2.38 12.72 -17.45
CA VAL A 278 1.88 13.61 -16.38
C VAL A 278 0.81 12.90 -15.55
N ALA A 279 -0.13 12.20 -16.19
CA ALA A 279 -1.16 11.45 -15.48
C ALA A 279 -0.58 10.33 -14.60
N TRP A 280 0.49 9.67 -15.05
CA TRP A 280 1.21 8.65 -14.29
C TRP A 280 1.90 9.23 -13.05
N PHE A 281 2.57 10.38 -13.18
CA PHE A 281 3.17 11.05 -12.02
C PHE A 281 2.12 11.57 -11.04
N GLU A 282 0.99 12.08 -11.53
CA GLU A 282 -0.15 12.46 -10.68
C GLU A 282 -0.75 11.27 -9.94
N PHE A 283 -0.82 10.09 -10.58
CA PHE A 283 -1.20 8.86 -9.93
C PHE A 283 -0.21 8.45 -8.82
N LEU A 284 1.10 8.47 -9.10
CA LEU A 284 2.13 8.07 -8.13
C LEU A 284 2.23 9.02 -6.93
N GLU A 285 1.92 10.30 -7.11
CA GLU A 285 1.89 11.29 -6.04
C GLU A 285 0.55 11.34 -5.29
N SER A 286 -0.52 10.74 -5.82
CA SER A 286 -1.85 10.78 -5.21
C SER A 286 -1.87 10.09 -3.85
N PHE A 287 -2.43 10.80 -2.86
CA PHE A 287 -2.64 10.28 -1.53
C PHE A 287 -3.64 9.12 -1.55
N ALA A 288 -4.73 9.27 -2.32
CA ALA A 288 -5.72 8.22 -2.51
C ALA A 288 -5.07 6.96 -3.10
N ALA A 289 -4.23 7.13 -4.12
CA ALA A 289 -3.48 6.04 -4.74
C ALA A 289 -2.62 5.29 -3.72
N SER A 290 -1.89 6.02 -2.89
CA SER A 290 -1.10 5.41 -1.83
C SER A 290 -1.95 4.60 -0.84
N LEU A 291 -3.16 5.04 -0.47
CA LEU A 291 -3.98 4.34 0.51
C LEU A 291 -4.53 3.00 -0.01
N TRP A 292 -5.15 2.98 -1.19
CA TRP A 292 -5.74 1.74 -1.69
C TRP A 292 -4.67 0.74 -2.18
N LEU A 293 -3.50 1.21 -2.62
CA LEU A 293 -2.35 0.33 -2.91
C LEU A 293 -1.78 -0.33 -1.65
N LEU A 294 -1.70 0.41 -0.53
CA LEU A 294 -1.34 -0.20 0.76
C LEU A 294 -2.40 -1.22 1.21
N LEU A 295 -3.69 -0.93 1.01
CA LEU A 295 -4.77 -1.89 1.28
C LEU A 295 -4.62 -3.17 0.44
N LEU A 296 -4.30 -3.07 -0.86
CA LEU A 296 -3.99 -4.25 -1.67
C LEU A 296 -2.77 -5.02 -1.13
N GLY A 297 -1.74 -4.31 -0.67
CA GLY A 297 -0.58 -4.91 -0.01
C GLY A 297 -0.94 -5.68 1.26
N LEU A 298 -1.89 -5.18 2.06
CA LEU A 298 -2.42 -5.88 3.24
C LEU A 298 -3.25 -7.11 2.87
N ILE A 299 -4.09 -7.02 1.84
CA ILE A 299 -4.87 -8.16 1.35
C ILE A 299 -3.92 -9.25 0.85
N TRP A 300 -2.92 -8.87 0.05
CA TRP A 300 -1.90 -9.80 -0.43
C TRP A 300 -1.14 -10.47 0.71
N GLY A 301 -0.62 -9.69 1.65
CA GLY A 301 0.08 -10.23 2.81
C GLY A 301 -0.79 -11.20 3.62
N SER A 302 -2.08 -10.89 3.77
CA SER A 302 -3.02 -11.75 4.52
C SER A 302 -3.25 -13.06 3.78
N MET A 303 -3.45 -13.03 2.46
CA MET A 303 -3.56 -14.25 1.64
C MET A 303 -2.31 -15.12 1.79
N GLN A 304 -1.12 -14.53 1.81
CA GLN A 304 0.14 -15.27 1.92
C GLN A 304 0.42 -15.84 3.32
N ILE A 305 -0.26 -15.34 4.36
CA ILE A 305 -0.22 -15.92 5.71
C ILE A 305 -1.26 -17.04 5.83
N PHE A 306 -2.51 -16.79 5.43
CA PHE A 306 -3.62 -17.72 5.67
C PHE A 306 -3.71 -18.87 4.67
N LEU A 307 -3.34 -18.68 3.39
CA LEU A 307 -3.41 -19.75 2.39
C LEU A 307 -2.46 -20.92 2.71
N PRO A 308 -1.17 -20.70 3.03
CA PRO A 308 -0.29 -21.80 3.44
C PRO A 308 -0.73 -22.45 4.75
N ARG A 309 -1.19 -21.67 5.72
CA ARG A 309 -1.69 -22.17 7.01
C ARG A 309 -2.89 -23.10 6.84
N ASN A 310 -3.85 -22.74 6.00
CA ASN A 310 -5.01 -23.57 5.69
C ASN A 310 -4.66 -24.81 4.86
N SER A 311 -3.49 -24.83 4.22
CA SER A 311 -2.96 -25.97 3.47
C SER A 311 -2.04 -26.85 4.31
N ALA A 312 -1.73 -26.47 5.55
CA ALA A 312 -0.84 -27.22 6.44
C ALA A 312 -1.53 -28.49 6.99
N PRO A 313 -0.77 -29.49 7.44
CA PRO A 313 -1.33 -30.69 8.06
C PRO A 313 -2.21 -30.35 9.28
N SER A 314 -3.31 -31.08 9.46
CA SER A 314 -4.31 -30.80 10.50
C SER A 314 -3.76 -30.85 11.94
N HIS A 315 -2.75 -31.69 12.20
CA HIS A 315 -2.10 -31.74 13.52
C HIS A 315 -1.35 -30.44 13.83
N VAL A 316 -0.63 -29.88 12.86
CA VAL A 316 0.08 -28.59 12.99
C VAL A 316 -0.91 -27.46 13.25
N ILE A 317 -1.99 -27.38 12.46
CA ILE A 317 -3.00 -26.33 12.62
C ILE A 317 -3.64 -26.38 14.01
N ARG A 318 -3.91 -27.58 14.53
CA ARG A 318 -4.51 -27.74 15.86
C ARG A 318 -3.57 -27.21 16.94
N GLU A 319 -2.30 -27.59 16.92
CA GLU A 319 -1.30 -27.15 17.89
C GLU A 319 -1.06 -25.63 17.82
N GLU A 320 -0.97 -25.06 16.62
CA GLU A 320 -0.80 -23.61 16.41
C GLU A 320 -2.04 -22.78 16.79
N SER A 321 -3.22 -23.41 16.86
CA SER A 321 -4.47 -22.75 17.25
C SER A 321 -4.75 -22.80 18.76
N VAL A 322 -3.89 -23.50 19.53
CA VAL A 322 -4.00 -23.49 20.99
C VAL A 322 -3.49 -22.15 21.52
N TRP A 323 -4.34 -21.49 22.31
CA TRP A 323 -4.03 -20.20 22.91
C TRP A 323 -3.06 -20.37 24.08
N GLY A 324 -1.79 -20.00 23.86
CA GLY A 324 -0.76 -19.93 24.89
C GLY A 324 -0.43 -18.49 25.31
N PHE A 325 0.41 -18.34 26.33
CA PHE A 325 0.89 -17.03 26.80
C PHE A 325 1.52 -16.19 25.67
N GLY A 326 2.40 -16.80 24.86
CA GLY A 326 3.05 -16.15 23.72
C GLY A 326 2.09 -15.63 22.64
N GLN A 327 0.87 -16.17 22.59
CA GLN A 327 -0.17 -15.75 21.63
C GLN A 327 -1.12 -14.67 22.21
N ILE A 328 -1.35 -14.67 23.52
CA ILE A 328 -2.24 -13.72 24.20
C ILE A 328 -1.56 -12.36 24.39
N LEU A 329 -0.28 -12.37 24.77
CA LEU A 329 0.45 -11.14 25.08
C LEU A 329 0.46 -10.11 23.93
N PRO A 330 0.73 -10.49 22.66
CA PRO A 330 0.67 -9.55 21.54
C PRO A 330 -0.73 -8.96 21.30
N LEU A 331 -1.79 -9.70 21.62
CA LEU A 331 -3.17 -9.21 21.50
C LEU A 331 -3.53 -8.22 22.61
N LEU A 332 -2.99 -8.41 23.82
CA LEU A 332 -3.18 -7.46 24.92
C LEU A 332 -2.56 -6.09 24.60
N PHE A 333 -1.46 -6.05 23.83
CA PHE A 333 -0.89 -4.77 23.39
C PHE A 333 -1.83 -3.96 22.50
N LEU A 334 -2.78 -4.59 21.80
CA LEU A 334 -3.83 -3.88 21.05
C LEU A 334 -4.74 -3.01 21.93
N LEU A 335 -4.77 -3.26 23.25
CA LEU A 335 -5.54 -2.44 24.18
C LEU A 335 -4.91 -1.07 24.40
N GLN A 336 -3.59 -0.92 24.26
CA GLN A 336 -2.91 0.35 24.57
C GLN A 336 -3.33 1.49 23.63
N PRO A 337 -3.38 1.32 22.30
CA PRO A 337 -3.90 2.35 21.41
C PRO A 337 -5.37 2.67 21.67
N ALA A 338 -6.19 1.66 21.99
CA ALA A 338 -7.60 1.85 22.34
C ALA A 338 -7.74 2.69 23.63
N ALA A 339 -6.95 2.38 24.66
CA ALA A 339 -6.91 3.16 25.89
C ALA A 339 -6.47 4.61 25.64
N ALA A 340 -5.45 4.84 24.81
CA ALA A 340 -4.97 6.18 24.47
C ALA A 340 -6.02 7.01 23.73
N THR A 341 -6.78 6.40 22.81
CA THR A 341 -7.91 7.09 22.17
C THR A 341 -9.00 7.47 23.17
N PHE A 342 -9.37 6.54 24.05
CA PHE A 342 -10.36 6.76 25.08
C PHE A 342 -9.93 7.89 26.04
N GLU A 343 -8.70 7.86 26.51
CA GLU A 343 -8.13 8.89 27.40
C GLU A 343 -8.16 10.27 26.74
N HIS A 344 -7.85 10.36 25.45
CA HIS A 344 -7.89 11.64 24.73
C HIS A 344 -9.30 12.23 24.66
N PHE A 345 -10.31 11.41 24.32
CA PHE A 345 -11.70 11.88 24.28
C PHE A 345 -12.24 12.22 25.67
N TYR A 346 -11.88 11.43 26.68
CA TYR A 346 -12.28 11.70 28.05
C TYR A 346 -11.67 13.02 28.54
N GLY A 347 -10.35 13.22 28.35
CA GLY A 347 -9.66 14.44 28.72
C GLY A 347 -10.22 15.68 28.03
N SER A 348 -10.47 15.62 26.71
CA SER A 348 -10.99 16.80 26.00
C SER A 348 -12.43 17.13 26.36
N HIS A 349 -13.25 16.12 26.71
CA HIS A 349 -14.59 16.34 27.23
C HIS A 349 -14.57 17.07 28.60
N VAL A 350 -13.66 16.66 29.50
CA VAL A 350 -13.48 17.29 30.81
C VAL A 350 -12.98 18.73 30.65
N ASP A 351 -11.97 18.96 29.82
CA ASP A 351 -11.42 20.30 29.55
C ASP A 351 -12.45 21.25 28.94
N ARG A 352 -13.29 20.76 28.02
CA ARG A 352 -14.36 21.57 27.43
C ARG A 352 -15.37 22.00 28.48
N LYS A 353 -15.80 21.09 29.35
CA LYS A 353 -16.74 21.39 30.45
C LYS A 353 -16.15 22.45 31.40
N PHE A 354 -14.87 22.34 31.72
CA PHE A 354 -14.18 23.33 32.56
C PHE A 354 -14.09 24.70 31.88
N ARG A 355 -13.76 24.76 30.58
CA ARG A 355 -13.72 26.01 29.80
C ARG A 355 -15.09 26.67 29.66
N GLU A 356 -16.15 25.89 29.44
CA GLU A 356 -17.53 26.39 29.41
C GLU A 356 -17.89 27.05 30.75
N GLN A 357 -17.65 26.34 31.85
CA GLN A 357 -17.90 26.87 33.20
C GLN A 357 -17.07 28.11 33.51
N GLN A 358 -15.80 28.16 33.10
CA GLN A 358 -14.95 29.34 33.27
C GLN A 358 -15.42 30.52 32.39
N SER A 359 -15.88 30.24 31.16
CA SER A 359 -16.37 31.27 30.25
C SER A 359 -17.70 31.88 30.72
N GLU A 360 -18.59 31.08 31.30
CA GLU A 360 -19.82 31.57 31.94
C GLU A 360 -19.49 32.50 33.11
N LEU A 361 -18.55 32.10 33.97
CA LEU A 361 -18.11 32.89 35.11
C LEU A 361 -17.42 34.21 34.68
N LEU A 362 -16.60 34.17 33.61
CA LEU A 362 -16.00 35.37 33.02
C LEU A 362 -17.03 36.26 32.31
N LEU A 363 -18.07 35.70 31.69
CA LEU A 363 -19.17 36.45 31.09
C LEU A 363 -20.00 37.17 32.15
N GLU A 364 -20.25 36.55 33.31
CA GLU A 364 -20.90 37.19 34.45
C GLU A 364 -20.08 38.39 34.95
N MET A 365 -18.76 38.22 35.12
CA MET A 365 -17.87 39.32 35.49
C MET A 365 -17.85 40.44 34.43
N ARG A 366 -17.83 40.09 33.14
CA ARG A 366 -17.81 41.05 32.03
C ARG A 366 -19.13 41.80 31.88
N HIS A 367 -20.27 41.17 32.14
CA HIS A 367 -21.58 41.83 32.12
C HIS A 367 -21.65 42.91 33.22
N GLN A 368 -20.98 42.67 34.35
CA GLN A 368 -20.89 43.62 35.47
C GLN A 368 -19.98 44.82 35.16
N ASP A 369 -18.92 44.62 34.37
CA ASP A 369 -18.03 45.70 33.92
C ASP A 369 -18.56 46.45 32.68
N SER A 370 -19.32 45.78 31.80
CA SER A 370 -19.93 46.39 30.60
C SER A 370 -21.08 47.32 30.94
N MET A 371 -21.79 47.10 32.06
CA MET A 371 -22.76 48.07 32.60
C MET A 371 -22.09 49.37 33.10
N LYS A 372 -20.77 49.37 33.32
CA LYS A 372 -20.02 50.55 33.78
C LYS A 372 -19.36 51.35 32.65
N SER A 373 -19.16 50.77 31.45
CA SER A 373 -18.40 51.43 30.37
C SER A 373 -19.25 51.89 29.17
N LEU A 374 -20.55 51.60 29.13
CA LEU A 374 -21.45 51.98 28.02
C LEU A 374 -22.03 53.41 28.15
N GLN A 375 -21.24 54.36 28.67
CA GLN A 375 -21.59 55.78 28.72
C GLN A 375 -20.64 56.69 27.92
N SER A 376 -19.82 56.14 27.02
CA SER A 376 -19.05 56.98 26.10
C SER A 376 -18.84 56.34 24.74
N SER A 377 -19.25 57.10 23.72
CA SER A 377 -18.75 57.10 22.35
C SER A 377 -19.45 56.18 21.33
N THR A 378 -20.51 56.74 20.76
CA THR A 378 -20.92 56.56 19.36
C THR A 378 -19.90 57.20 18.43
N THR A 379 -19.36 56.49 17.43
CA THR A 379 -19.13 57.07 16.09
C THR A 379 -18.92 56.01 15.00
N THR A 380 -19.60 56.25 13.89
CA THR A 380 -19.48 55.67 12.54
C THR A 380 -18.07 55.65 11.97
N ILE A 381 -17.70 54.58 11.24
CA ILE A 381 -16.69 54.63 10.17
C ILE A 381 -17.16 53.74 9.00
N ALA A 382 -17.33 54.36 7.84
CA ALA A 382 -17.45 53.72 6.54
C ALA A 382 -16.06 53.26 6.06
N ALA A 383 -15.98 52.17 5.30
CA ALA A 383 -14.77 51.79 4.58
C ALA A 383 -15.11 51.12 3.23
N PRO A 384 -14.21 51.22 2.25
CA PRO A 384 -14.55 51.30 0.83
C PRO A 384 -14.42 49.97 0.09
N ASP A 385 -15.05 49.95 -1.08
CA ASP A 385 -14.86 48.97 -2.14
C ASP A 385 -13.37 48.83 -2.51
N ALA A 386 -12.89 47.60 -2.57
CA ALA A 386 -11.62 47.25 -3.19
C ALA A 386 -11.71 45.90 -3.92
N ASP A 387 -11.20 45.95 -5.15
CA ASP A 387 -10.57 44.86 -5.89
C ASP A 387 -11.43 44.09 -6.91
N CYS A 388 -11.77 44.78 -8.00
CA CYS A 388 -12.27 44.21 -9.25
C CYS A 388 -11.16 43.79 -10.25
N ASP A 389 -9.88 43.88 -9.90
CA ASP A 389 -8.78 43.74 -10.87
C ASP A 389 -8.17 42.33 -10.97
N ALA A 390 -8.62 41.37 -10.14
CA ALA A 390 -8.13 39.99 -10.21
C ALA A 390 -8.92 39.07 -11.19
N LEU A 391 -10.02 39.56 -11.79
CA LEU A 391 -10.96 38.73 -12.56
C LEU A 391 -10.73 38.73 -14.07
N VAL A 392 -9.83 39.57 -14.60
CA VAL A 392 -9.65 39.76 -16.06
C VAL A 392 -8.65 38.77 -16.67
N ALA A 393 -7.84 38.05 -15.88
CA ALA A 393 -6.81 37.13 -16.40
C ALA A 393 -7.29 35.70 -16.69
N LYS A 394 -8.58 35.38 -16.47
CA LYS A 394 -9.12 34.01 -16.57
C LYS A 394 -9.77 33.69 -17.92
N GLU A 395 -9.90 34.66 -18.80
CA GLU A 395 -10.58 34.52 -20.08
C GLU A 395 -9.54 34.40 -21.20
N THR A 396 -9.66 33.39 -22.10
CA THR A 396 -8.97 33.21 -23.42
C THR A 396 -8.10 31.95 -23.66
N ALA A 397 -8.12 30.90 -22.84
CA ALA A 397 -7.51 29.61 -23.24
C ALA A 397 -8.57 28.58 -23.65
N THR A 398 -8.89 28.49 -24.96
CA THR A 398 -9.84 27.48 -25.48
C THR A 398 -9.18 26.12 -25.78
N LYS A 399 -7.86 26.10 -26.00
CA LYS A 399 -7.08 24.91 -26.32
C LYS A 399 -5.77 24.82 -25.54
N LEU A 400 -5.27 23.59 -25.35
CA LEU A 400 -3.99 23.33 -24.71
C LEU A 400 -2.81 23.91 -25.52
N SER A 401 -2.92 23.93 -26.85
CA SER A 401 -1.92 24.55 -27.75
C SER A 401 -1.77 26.04 -27.52
N ASP A 402 -2.86 26.73 -27.19
CA ASP A 402 -2.86 28.18 -26.97
C ASP A 402 -2.16 28.51 -25.66
N CYS A 403 -2.37 27.67 -24.64
CA CYS A 403 -1.66 27.75 -23.38
C CYS A 403 -0.14 27.54 -23.57
N PHE A 404 0.28 26.54 -24.33
CA PHE A 404 1.71 26.34 -24.64
C PHE A 404 2.31 27.49 -25.48
N ARG A 405 1.51 28.11 -26.36
CA ARG A 405 1.99 29.21 -27.21
C ARG A 405 2.34 30.45 -26.37
N THR A 406 1.56 30.77 -25.34
CA THR A 406 1.77 31.92 -24.46
C THR A 406 2.68 31.63 -23.25
N MET A 407 2.98 30.35 -22.99
CA MET A 407 3.78 29.92 -21.84
C MET A 407 5.25 30.41 -21.89
N LYS A 408 5.75 30.90 -20.75
CA LYS A 408 7.18 31.12 -20.51
C LYS A 408 7.76 29.92 -19.75
N LEU A 409 8.88 29.37 -20.22
CA LEU A 409 9.47 28.16 -19.67
C LEU A 409 10.29 28.47 -18.39
N GLY A 410 9.78 28.09 -17.22
CA GLY A 410 10.53 28.20 -15.96
C GLY A 410 11.64 27.14 -15.86
N ARG A 411 12.75 27.45 -15.17
CA ARG A 411 13.86 26.50 -14.93
C ARG A 411 13.39 25.34 -14.01
N PRO A 412 13.82 24.08 -14.23
CA PRO A 412 13.37 22.94 -13.44
C PRO A 412 13.59 23.08 -11.92
N GLY A 413 14.70 23.67 -11.50
CA GLY A 413 15.00 23.90 -10.08
C GLY A 413 14.03 24.88 -9.40
N GLN A 414 13.60 25.93 -10.10
CA GLN A 414 12.63 26.90 -9.58
C GLN A 414 11.21 26.29 -9.51
N ARG A 415 10.82 25.47 -10.50
CA ARG A 415 9.54 24.76 -10.48
C ARG A 415 9.45 23.67 -9.42
N ALA A 416 10.57 23.00 -9.13
CA ALA A 416 10.60 22.02 -8.05
C ALA A 416 10.34 22.68 -6.69
N ALA A 417 10.86 23.90 -6.48
CA ALA A 417 10.67 24.71 -5.27
C ALA A 417 9.31 25.41 -5.19
N ALA A 418 8.71 25.76 -6.34
CA ALA A 418 7.37 26.33 -6.39
C ALA A 418 6.28 25.28 -6.14
N ASN A 419 5.27 25.64 -5.35
CA ASN A 419 4.09 24.82 -5.07
C ASN A 419 2.88 25.17 -5.97
N GLU A 420 3.07 26.08 -6.92
CA GLU A 420 2.00 26.52 -7.83
C GLU A 420 1.83 25.57 -9.02
N THR A 421 0.58 25.29 -9.37
CA THR A 421 0.24 24.52 -10.56
C THR A 421 0.27 25.43 -11.78
N PRO A 422 1.07 25.11 -12.82
CA PRO A 422 1.13 25.93 -14.01
C PRO A 422 -0.18 25.84 -14.82
N PRO A 423 -0.54 26.91 -15.56
CA PRO A 423 -1.88 27.07 -16.16
C PRO A 423 -2.23 26.00 -17.20
N HIS A 424 -1.24 25.43 -17.90
CA HIS A 424 -1.46 24.34 -18.86
C HIS A 424 -1.83 23.03 -18.17
N GLN A 425 -1.31 22.78 -16.95
CA GLN A 425 -1.73 21.65 -16.13
C GLN A 425 -3.13 21.87 -15.55
N GLU A 426 -3.49 23.10 -15.17
CA GLU A 426 -4.87 23.42 -14.75
C GLU A 426 -5.90 23.11 -15.85
N PHE A 427 -5.58 23.43 -17.11
CA PHE A 427 -6.39 23.05 -18.26
C PHE A 427 -6.52 21.52 -18.40
N LEU A 428 -5.43 20.76 -18.18
CA LEU A 428 -5.47 19.30 -18.21
C LEU A 428 -6.41 18.74 -17.13
N TYR A 429 -6.37 19.24 -15.88
CA TYR A 429 -7.28 18.78 -14.83
C TYR A 429 -8.75 19.08 -15.10
N SER A 430 -9.06 20.11 -15.90
CA SER A 430 -10.42 20.42 -16.35
C SER A 430 -10.93 19.43 -17.42
N SER A 431 -10.01 18.86 -18.21
CA SER A 431 -10.34 17.96 -19.30
C SER A 431 -10.90 16.62 -18.82
N LYS A 432 -12.08 16.23 -19.33
CA LYS A 432 -12.65 14.90 -19.11
C LYS A 432 -11.72 13.77 -19.58
N PHE A 433 -10.95 14.00 -20.65
CA PHE A 433 -10.03 13.01 -21.20
C PHE A 433 -8.88 12.69 -20.25
N PHE A 434 -8.29 13.72 -19.62
CA PHE A 434 -7.23 13.54 -18.63
C PHE A 434 -7.72 12.76 -17.40
N LYS A 435 -8.91 13.11 -16.90
CA LYS A 435 -9.56 12.35 -15.81
C LYS A 435 -9.79 10.88 -16.22
N SER A 436 -10.17 10.65 -17.47
CA SER A 436 -10.38 9.30 -18.02
C SER A 436 -9.10 8.46 -18.02
N ILE A 437 -7.96 9.04 -18.41
CA ILE A 437 -6.64 8.38 -18.34
C ILE A 437 -6.26 8.08 -16.89
N LEU A 438 -6.50 9.02 -15.97
CA LEU A 438 -6.19 8.81 -14.56
C LEU A 438 -7.01 7.63 -13.99
N TRP A 439 -8.33 7.61 -14.22
CA TRP A 439 -9.19 6.51 -13.78
C TRP A 439 -8.85 5.18 -14.45
N SER A 440 -8.38 5.18 -15.70
CA SER A 440 -7.96 3.94 -16.35
C SER A 440 -6.68 3.37 -15.72
N TYR A 441 -5.74 4.17 -15.23
CA TYR A 441 -4.62 3.65 -14.42
C TYR A 441 -5.10 2.93 -13.16
N HIS A 442 -6.04 3.52 -12.42
CA HIS A 442 -6.64 2.87 -11.24
C HIS A 442 -7.33 1.55 -11.60
N ALA A 443 -8.16 1.55 -12.65
CA ALA A 443 -8.90 0.37 -13.08
C ALA A 443 -7.97 -0.75 -13.57
N LEU A 444 -6.92 -0.42 -14.32
CA LEU A 444 -5.95 -1.39 -14.82
C LEU A 444 -5.16 -2.03 -13.67
N ILE A 445 -4.64 -1.23 -12.74
CA ILE A 445 -3.88 -1.78 -11.61
C ILE A 445 -4.78 -2.63 -10.71
N LEU A 446 -6.02 -2.19 -10.45
CA LEU A 446 -7.00 -2.99 -9.71
C LEU A 446 -7.33 -4.29 -10.44
N GLY A 447 -7.53 -4.24 -11.76
CA GLY A 447 -7.77 -5.42 -12.59
C GLY A 447 -6.61 -6.42 -12.56
N CYS A 448 -5.37 -5.93 -12.69
CA CYS A 448 -4.16 -6.74 -12.54
C CYS A 448 -4.08 -7.37 -11.14
N ALA A 449 -4.36 -6.60 -10.07
CA ALA A 449 -4.35 -7.10 -8.71
C ALA A 449 -5.41 -8.20 -8.49
N CYS A 450 -6.64 -7.99 -8.97
CA CYS A 450 -7.70 -8.99 -8.92
C CYS A 450 -7.31 -10.28 -9.64
N LEU A 451 -6.68 -10.16 -10.82
CA LEU A 451 -6.18 -11.32 -11.57
C LEU A 451 -5.09 -12.07 -10.80
N VAL A 452 -4.15 -11.34 -10.19
CA VAL A 452 -3.11 -11.94 -9.35
C VAL A 452 -3.71 -12.66 -8.13
N PHE A 453 -4.72 -12.06 -7.49
CA PHE A 453 -5.39 -12.66 -6.34
C PHE A 453 -6.18 -13.91 -6.71
N THR A 454 -6.90 -13.90 -7.83
CA THR A 454 -7.63 -15.10 -8.29
C THR A 454 -6.66 -16.22 -8.65
N VAL A 455 -5.62 -15.93 -9.44
CA VAL A 455 -4.60 -16.93 -9.78
C VAL A 455 -3.93 -17.48 -8.52
N SER A 456 -3.57 -16.62 -7.56
CA SER A 456 -2.96 -17.04 -6.30
C SER A 456 -3.89 -17.86 -5.42
N GLY A 457 -5.21 -17.59 -5.44
CA GLY A 457 -6.21 -18.31 -4.66
C GLY A 457 -6.59 -19.67 -5.25
N PHE A 458 -6.65 -19.78 -6.59
CA PHE A 458 -7.03 -21.00 -7.29
C PHE A 458 -5.86 -21.93 -7.66
N SER A 459 -4.62 -21.44 -7.59
CA SER A 459 -3.45 -22.25 -7.93
C SER A 459 -3.25 -23.42 -6.97
N SER A 460 -3.43 -24.65 -7.47
CA SER A 460 -2.87 -25.86 -6.87
C SER A 460 -1.35 -25.75 -6.76
N SER A 461 -0.74 -26.52 -5.86
CA SER A 461 0.65 -26.42 -5.39
C SER A 461 1.72 -26.31 -6.50
N GLY A 462 1.47 -26.80 -7.72
CA GLY A 462 2.40 -26.74 -8.85
C GLY A 462 2.45 -25.39 -9.61
N LEU A 463 1.41 -24.55 -9.57
CA LEU A 463 1.35 -23.28 -10.33
C LEU A 463 1.81 -22.05 -9.52
N LYS A 464 2.08 -22.21 -8.21
CA LYS A 464 2.43 -21.11 -7.30
C LYS A 464 3.76 -20.42 -7.66
N GLY A 465 4.68 -21.11 -8.34
CA GLY A 465 5.99 -20.57 -8.72
C GLY A 465 5.99 -19.48 -9.80
N HIS A 466 4.90 -19.34 -10.57
CA HIS A 466 4.87 -18.49 -11.77
C HIS A 466 3.89 -17.30 -11.69
N VAL A 467 3.24 -17.07 -10.54
CA VAL A 467 2.23 -15.99 -10.38
C VAL A 467 2.80 -14.61 -10.70
N TRP A 468 4.07 -14.36 -10.34
CA TRP A 468 4.76 -13.10 -10.63
C TRP A 468 4.94 -12.84 -12.13
N GLN A 469 5.10 -13.88 -12.95
CA GLN A 469 5.22 -13.73 -14.41
C GLN A 469 3.91 -13.22 -15.00
N TRP A 470 2.78 -13.79 -14.56
CA TRP A 470 1.45 -13.33 -14.96
C TRP A 470 1.18 -11.88 -14.53
N ALA A 471 1.66 -11.47 -13.35
CA ALA A 471 1.58 -10.08 -12.91
C ALA A 471 2.39 -9.14 -13.81
N VAL A 472 3.61 -9.53 -14.19
CA VAL A 472 4.48 -8.74 -15.07
C VAL A 472 3.91 -8.63 -16.48
N TRP A 473 3.47 -9.75 -17.09
CA TRP A 473 2.85 -9.75 -18.41
C TRP A 473 1.52 -8.99 -18.42
N GLY A 474 0.70 -9.15 -17.37
CA GLY A 474 -0.53 -8.39 -17.19
C GLY A 474 -0.25 -6.89 -17.11
N GLY A 475 0.71 -6.48 -16.28
CA GLY A 475 1.11 -5.07 -16.14
C GLY A 475 1.65 -4.48 -17.44
N ALA A 476 2.55 -5.19 -18.12
CA ALA A 476 3.12 -4.77 -19.40
C ALA A 476 2.05 -4.66 -20.50
N GLY A 477 1.13 -5.63 -20.57
CA GLY A 477 0.01 -5.62 -21.51
C GLY A 477 -0.97 -4.48 -21.25
N SER A 478 -1.33 -4.25 -19.98
CA SER A 478 -2.19 -3.13 -19.58
C SER A 478 -1.58 -1.77 -19.88
N PHE A 479 -0.28 -1.59 -19.60
CA PHE A 479 0.45 -0.36 -19.91
C PHE A 479 0.56 -0.16 -21.43
N GLY A 480 0.87 -1.22 -22.17
CA GLY A 480 0.92 -1.21 -23.63
C GLY A 480 -0.42 -0.83 -24.25
N TRP A 481 -1.53 -1.41 -23.78
CA TRP A 481 -2.88 -1.07 -24.26
C TRP A 481 -3.22 0.40 -23.99
N LEU A 482 -2.88 0.91 -22.81
CA LEU A 482 -3.17 2.30 -22.44
C LEU A 482 -2.37 3.28 -23.33
N CYS A 483 -1.08 3.05 -23.49
CA CYS A 483 -0.20 3.95 -24.25
C CYS A 483 -0.35 3.84 -25.77
N LEU A 484 -0.57 2.63 -26.32
CA LEU A 484 -0.57 2.38 -27.77
C LEU A 484 -1.96 2.38 -28.41
N ILE A 485 -3.02 2.20 -27.63
CA ILE A 485 -4.39 2.07 -28.16
C ILE A 485 -5.31 3.13 -27.54
N TYR A 486 -5.42 3.16 -26.21
CA TYR A 486 -6.39 4.01 -25.53
C TYR A 486 -6.10 5.51 -25.68
N VAL A 487 -4.86 5.92 -25.38
CA VAL A 487 -4.44 7.34 -25.47
C VAL A 487 -4.46 7.85 -26.91
N PRO A 488 -3.91 7.14 -27.92
CA PRO A 488 -3.96 7.60 -29.31
C PRO A 488 -5.39 7.78 -29.81
N ILE A 489 -6.26 6.78 -29.64
CA ILE A 489 -7.66 6.85 -30.06
C ILE A 489 -8.37 8.00 -29.34
N GLY A 490 -8.24 8.09 -28.02
CA GLY A 490 -8.88 9.16 -27.25
C GLY A 490 -8.36 10.56 -27.58
N SER A 491 -7.09 10.71 -27.99
CA SER A 491 -6.52 11.99 -28.42
C SER A 491 -7.18 12.54 -29.69
N PHE A 492 -7.68 11.68 -30.60
CA PHE A 492 -8.39 12.12 -31.81
C PHE A 492 -9.76 12.74 -31.51
N PHE A 493 -10.43 12.25 -30.46
CA PHE A 493 -11.77 12.70 -30.07
C PHE A 493 -11.75 13.80 -29.00
N SER A 494 -10.63 14.00 -28.31
CA SER A 494 -10.52 14.98 -27.23
C SER A 494 -10.37 16.41 -27.75
N LYS A 495 -11.24 17.31 -27.26
CA LYS A 495 -11.13 18.77 -27.49
C LYS A 495 -9.81 19.35 -26.97
N ALA A 496 -9.12 18.68 -26.04
CA ALA A 496 -7.82 19.13 -25.53
C ALA A 496 -6.67 18.98 -26.54
N PHE A 497 -6.85 18.17 -27.60
CA PHE A 497 -5.84 17.83 -28.60
C PHE A 497 -6.19 18.32 -30.03
N ARG A 498 -7.39 18.88 -30.25
CA ARG A 498 -7.80 19.59 -31.47
C ARG A 498 -7.45 21.07 -31.39
#